data_AF-A0A454D3X9-F1
#
_entry.id   AF-A0A454D3X9-F1
#
_cell.length_a   1.000
_cell.length_b   1.000
_cell.length_c   1.000
_cell.angle_alpha   90.00
_cell.angle_beta   90.00
_cell.angle_gamma   90.00
#
_symmetry.space_group_name_H-M   'P 1'
#
loop_
_entity.id
_entity.type
_entity.pdbx_description
1 polymer ?
#
loop_
_entity_poly.entity_id
_entity_poly.type
_entity_poly.pdbx_seq_one_letter_code
_entity_poly.pdbx_strand_id
1 'polypeptide(L)' 'MRAVLSVSRTNHRALTFYKRHGWEFVRKNPKHDETDFYQLWLRT' A
#
# COMPACT_ATOMS: atom_id res chain seq x y z
N MET A 1 15.66 -2.87 4.27
CA MET A 1 14.55 -3.70 4.80
C MET A 1 13.25 -3.36 4.05
N ARG A 2 12.19 -4.18 4.13
CA ARG A 2 10.91 -3.90 3.45
C ARG A 2 9.77 -3.79 4.46
N ALA A 3 8.95 -2.75 4.33
CA ALA A 3 7.67 -2.62 5.03
C ALA A 3 6.51 -2.97 4.08
N VAL A 4 5.43 -3.55 4.63
CA VAL A 4 4.20 -3.89 3.88
C VAL A 4 2.99 -3.46 4.69
N LEU A 5 1.99 -2.90 4.02
CA LEU A 5 0.71 -2.53 4.63
C LEU A 5 -0.46 -2.87 3.70
N SER A 6 -1.67 -2.91 4.26
CA SER A 6 -2.92 -3.12 3.54
C SER A 6 -3.75 -1.83 3.60
N VAL A 7 -4.23 -1.35 2.44
CA VAL A 7 -4.98 -0.08 2.33
C VAL A 7 -6.27 -0.32 1.60
N SER A 8 -7.36 0.27 2.09
CA SER A 8 -8.63 0.27 1.36
C SER A 8 -8.55 1.10 0.08
N ARG A 9 -9.08 0.56 -1.02
CA ARG A 9 -9.21 1.18 -2.34
C ARG A 9 -10.06 2.45 -2.32
N THR A 10 -10.96 2.58 -1.33
CA THR A 10 -11.82 3.76 -1.16
C THR A 10 -11.17 4.86 -0.31
N ASN A 11 -10.04 4.57 0.37
CA ASN A 11 -9.31 5.57 1.13
C ASN A 11 -8.35 6.37 0.24
N HIS A 12 -8.93 7.22 -0.63
CA HIS A 12 -8.18 8.02 -1.60
C HIS A 12 -7.12 8.93 -0.97
N ARG A 13 -7.37 9.42 0.27
CA ARG A 13 -6.41 10.22 1.04
C ARG A 13 -5.15 9.41 1.34
N ALA A 14 -5.30 8.20 1.88
CA ALA A 14 -4.20 7.32 2.20
C ALA A 14 -3.45 6.87 0.93
N LEU A 15 -4.17 6.47 -0.11
CA LEU A 15 -3.57 6.07 -1.39
C LEU A 15 -2.71 7.19 -2.00
N THR A 16 -3.20 8.43 -1.95
CA THR A 16 -2.45 9.60 -2.43
C THR A 16 -1.19 9.84 -1.61
N PHE A 17 -1.29 9.74 -0.28
CA PHE A 17 -0.15 9.88 0.62
C PHE A 17 0.91 8.81 0.33
N TYR A 18 0.51 7.54 0.28
CA TYR A 18 1.43 6.42 0.06
C TYR A 18 2.12 6.50 -1.30
N LYS A 19 1.37 6.77 -2.38
CA LYS A 19 1.95 6.95 -3.71
C LYS A 19 3.00 8.07 -3.74
N ARG A 20 2.73 9.20 -3.08
CA ARG A 20 3.68 10.33 -3.00
C ARG A 20 4.96 10.00 -2.21
N HIS A 21 4.88 9.09 -1.25
CA HIS A 21 6.01 8.70 -0.39
C HIS A 21 6.70 7.41 -0.86
N GLY A 22 6.55 7.04 -2.12
CA GLY A 22 7.27 5.92 -2.72
C GLY A 22 6.74 4.53 -2.34
N TRP A 23 5.51 4.44 -1.83
CA TRP A 23 4.86 3.15 -1.65
C TRP A 23 4.37 2.61 -2.99
N GLU A 24 4.63 1.33 -3.22
CA GLU A 24 4.33 0.65 -4.48
C GLU A 24 3.26 -0.40 -4.28
N PHE A 25 2.34 -0.50 -5.24
CA PHE A 25 1.35 -1.57 -5.25
C PHE A 25 2.04 -2.93 -5.44
N VAL A 26 1.61 -3.93 -4.68
CA VAL A 26 2.13 -5.29 -4.76
C VAL A 26 1.10 -6.22 -5.38
N ARG A 27 -0.07 -6.31 -4.74
CA ARG A 27 -1.17 -7.19 -5.15
C ARG A 27 -2.45 -6.84 -4.41
N LYS A 28 -3.58 -7.34 -4.93
CA LYS A 28 -4.87 -7.31 -4.23
C LYS A 28 -4.84 -8.18 -2.97
N ASN A 29 -5.62 -7.82 -1.96
CA ASN A 29 -5.78 -8.67 -0.78
C ASN A 29 -6.84 -9.76 -1.02
N PRO A 30 -6.46 -11.05 -1.12
CA PRO A 30 -7.42 -12.11 -1.38
C PRO A 30 -8.38 -12.38 -0.21
N LYS A 31 -8.12 -11.82 0.98
CA LYS A 31 -8.99 -11.96 2.16
C LYS A 31 -10.00 -10.82 2.31
N HIS A 32 -9.74 -9.68 1.67
CA HIS A 32 -10.53 -8.46 1.83
C HIS A 32 -10.57 -7.73 0.49
N ASP A 33 -11.69 -7.86 -0.22
CA ASP A 33 -11.85 -7.30 -1.57
C ASP A 33 -11.60 -5.79 -1.60
N GLU A 34 -11.90 -5.07 -0.53
CA GLU A 34 -11.73 -3.62 -0.49
C GLU A 34 -10.29 -3.17 -0.34
N THR A 35 -9.35 -4.04 0.04
CA THR A 35 -7.98 -3.64 0.35
C THR A 35 -6.93 -4.21 -0.59
N ASP A 36 -5.86 -3.46 -0.79
CA ASP A 36 -4.69 -3.88 -1.57
C ASP A 36 -3.42 -3.79 -0.71
N PHE A 37 -2.43 -4.62 -1.02
CA PHE A 37 -1.14 -4.59 -0.36
C PHE A 37 -0.16 -3.64 -1.07
N TYR A 38 0.50 -2.81 -0.29
CA TYR A 38 1.55 -1.89 -0.74
C TYR A 38 2.87 -2.16 0.00
N GLN A 39 4.00 -1.85 -0.63
CA GLN A 39 5.33 -2.00 -0.07
C GLN A 39 6.14 -0.70 -0.08
N LEU A 40 7.09 -0.58 0.84
CA LEU A 40 8.13 0.43 0.79
C LEU A 40 9.49 -0.22 1.07
N TRP A 41 10.48 0.11 0.22
CA TRP A 41 11.88 -0.25 0.45
C TRP A 41 12.54 0.78 1.36
N LEU A 42 12.86 0.37 2.58
CA LEU A 42 13.61 1.18 3.53
C LEU A 42 15.09 1.09 3.15
N ARG A 43 15.63 2.23 2.69
CA ARG A 43 17.07 2.41 2.53
C ARG A 43 17.66 2.52 3.94
N THR A 44 18.49 1.55 4.29
CA THR A 44 19.34 1.56 5.50
C THR A 44 20.44 2.58 5.37
#